data_AF-A0A671P0V3-F1
#
_entry.id   AF-A0A671P0V3-F1
#
_cell.length_a   1.000
_cell.length_b   1.000
_cell.length_c   1.000
_cell.angle_alpha   90.00
_cell.angle_beta   90.00
_cell.angle_gamma   90.00
#
_symmetry.space_group_name_H-M   'P 1'
#
loop_
_entity.id
_entity.type
_entity.pdbx_description
1 polymer ?
#
loop_
_entity_poly.entity_id
_entity_poly.type
_entity_poly.pdbx_seq_one_letter_code
_entity_poly.pdbx_strand_id
1 'polypeptide(L)'
;MSGKAQSGYSYEFCDASHSSEVLEALHEFHSSGLFTDVTLQSSSGQLFHCHKAVLSARSSYFKVMFTLDMRERLNDTINLPCINGEILGALVSYVYTSKTSITQNNVQSLLEAADLLQFNSLKKACESFLIHLLDVDNCLGMHSFAELHVCSDLQHEALRIILSRFEELTLQEEFLEVDFQKLMGILETENINVWKEVTLLDAVIKWVAHDTAPRIDHLQELLKCIHLEVDDACLKTALDLRKGCSENKLRSLIRTSLKPSKGFSQCCKKLTCSLYVIGGYYWHPLCEVHMWDPVSNTWVQGKDMPDFERESYNVALLGPDIYVTGGYRTQTVDALDTVWIYNTDSDEWTEGCPMITARYYHCSVALRGCIYVIGGYTTGAPTQETEFYDPLKRRWFPVADMIQGVGNATACVVNDRVYVTGGHYGYRGTCTYEKIQTYRPDINEWSITTICPHPEYGLCSVSLNNKLYLVGGQTTITDCYDPERDEWRQMCAMKERRMECGSAAINGCIYVADVRPLLFGSSQIMLENMIIRFWFHISSKRETNQQEFFIFSSVNHLNCYHENLRRLDPAIYNSKLVSVMSI
;
A
#
# COMPACT_ATOMS: atom_id res chain seq x y z
N MET A 1 -4.52 -23.68 -66.86
CA MET A 1 -5.68 -23.40 -65.98
C MET A 1 -5.61 -24.39 -64.83
N SER A 2 -5.27 -23.92 -63.62
CA SER A 2 -5.12 -24.77 -62.44
C SER A 2 -6.48 -25.06 -61.81
N GLY A 3 -6.66 -26.30 -61.37
CA GLY A 3 -7.84 -26.75 -60.63
C GLY A 3 -7.86 -26.14 -59.24
N LYS A 4 -8.98 -25.52 -58.87
CA LYS A 4 -9.29 -25.16 -57.48
C LYS A 4 -9.90 -26.38 -56.81
N ALA A 5 -9.20 -26.92 -55.82
CA ALA A 5 -9.70 -27.94 -54.92
C ALA A 5 -10.91 -27.38 -54.14
N GLN A 6 -12.01 -28.14 -54.11
CA GLN A 6 -13.13 -27.90 -53.22
C GLN A 6 -12.67 -28.15 -51.79
N SER A 7 -12.54 -27.08 -50.99
CA SER A 7 -12.34 -27.19 -49.55
C SER A 7 -13.64 -27.70 -48.93
N GLY A 8 -13.63 -28.95 -48.46
CA GLY A 8 -14.76 -29.58 -47.77
C GLY A 8 -15.13 -28.85 -46.49
N TYR A 9 -16.42 -28.80 -46.18
CA TYR A 9 -16.95 -28.21 -44.95
C TYR A 9 -16.61 -29.13 -43.76
N SER A 10 -15.91 -28.61 -42.75
CA SER A 10 -15.63 -29.29 -41.47
C SER A 10 -16.35 -28.59 -40.32
N TYR A 11 -17.08 -29.35 -39.51
CA TYR A 11 -17.69 -28.90 -38.26
C TYR A 11 -17.02 -29.60 -37.09
N GLU A 12 -16.51 -28.82 -36.13
CA GLU A 12 -15.86 -29.32 -34.92
C GLU A 12 -16.89 -29.35 -33.78
N PHE A 13 -17.32 -30.54 -33.40
CA PHE A 13 -18.25 -30.75 -32.29
C PHE A 13 -17.49 -30.77 -30.96
N CYS A 14 -17.92 -29.95 -30.01
CA CYS A 14 -17.37 -29.91 -28.65
C CYS A 14 -18.48 -30.27 -27.64
N ASP A 15 -18.32 -31.40 -26.96
CA ASP A 15 -19.18 -31.81 -25.85
C ASP A 15 -18.60 -31.30 -24.53
N ALA A 16 -19.31 -30.35 -23.89
CA ALA A 16 -18.87 -29.73 -22.66
C ALA A 16 -19.08 -30.61 -21.40
N SER A 17 -19.98 -31.60 -21.43
CA SER A 17 -20.24 -32.47 -20.26
C SER A 17 -19.30 -33.67 -20.20
N HIS A 18 -18.72 -34.06 -21.34
CA HIS A 18 -17.89 -35.26 -21.46
C HIS A 18 -16.78 -35.38 -20.40
N SER A 19 -16.04 -34.29 -20.11
CA SER A 19 -14.97 -34.32 -19.11
C SER A 19 -15.47 -34.60 -17.69
N SER A 20 -16.65 -34.09 -17.36
CA SER A 20 -17.27 -34.26 -16.04
C SER A 20 -17.79 -35.69 -15.88
N GLU A 21 -18.49 -36.21 -16.89
CA GLU A 21 -19.02 -37.58 -16.91
C GLU A 21 -17.90 -38.63 -16.81
N VAL A 22 -16.78 -38.41 -17.52
CA VAL A 22 -15.60 -39.29 -17.42
C VAL A 22 -15.01 -39.28 -16.01
N LEU A 23 -14.92 -38.12 -15.37
CA LEU A 23 -14.39 -38.01 -14.01
C LEU A 23 -15.33 -38.67 -12.99
N GLU A 24 -16.64 -38.50 -13.13
CA GLU A 24 -17.64 -39.18 -12.31
C GLU A 24 -17.55 -40.71 -12.44
N ALA A 25 -17.42 -41.24 -13.65
CA ALA A 25 -17.21 -42.67 -13.87
C ALA A 25 -15.91 -43.19 -13.21
N LEU A 26 -14.81 -42.42 -13.30
CA LEU A 26 -13.56 -42.77 -12.62
C LEU A 26 -13.70 -42.75 -11.09
N HIS A 27 -14.49 -41.84 -10.55
CA HIS A 27 -14.80 -41.78 -9.12
C HIS A 27 -15.62 -43.01 -8.67
N GLU A 28 -16.60 -43.45 -9.47
CA GLU A 28 -17.35 -44.68 -9.21
C GLU A 28 -16.47 -45.92 -9.23
N PHE A 29 -15.55 -46.03 -10.20
CA PHE A 29 -14.58 -47.13 -10.28
C PHE A 29 -13.68 -47.16 -9.04
N HIS A 30 -13.16 -46.00 -8.63
CA HIS A 30 -12.36 -45.88 -7.42
C HIS A 30 -13.15 -46.33 -6.18
N SER A 31 -14.37 -45.85 -6.01
CA SER A 31 -15.22 -46.17 -4.85
C SER A 31 -15.62 -47.65 -4.80
N SER A 32 -15.71 -48.30 -5.97
CA SER A 32 -16.01 -49.73 -6.10
C SER A 32 -14.77 -50.63 -6.13
N GLY A 33 -13.56 -50.06 -6.11
CA GLY A 33 -12.29 -50.79 -6.25
C GLY A 33 -12.06 -51.42 -7.63
N LEU A 34 -12.83 -51.03 -8.65
CA LEU A 34 -12.74 -51.57 -10.01
C LEU A 34 -11.55 -50.96 -10.75
N PHE A 35 -10.83 -51.77 -11.53
CA PHE A 35 -9.70 -51.37 -12.37
C PHE A 35 -8.50 -50.72 -11.64
N THR A 36 -8.48 -50.75 -10.31
CA THR A 36 -7.36 -50.25 -9.52
C THR A 36 -6.11 -51.10 -9.74
N ASP A 37 -4.98 -50.43 -9.94
CA ASP A 37 -3.69 -51.02 -10.34
C ASP A 37 -2.53 -50.57 -9.43
N VAL A 38 -2.84 -49.77 -8.39
CA VAL A 38 -1.90 -49.36 -7.35
C VAL A 38 -2.60 -49.14 -6.01
N THR A 39 -1.90 -49.38 -4.92
CA THR A 39 -2.34 -49.11 -3.55
C THR A 39 -1.39 -48.12 -2.88
N LEU A 40 -1.92 -47.01 -2.37
CA LEU A 40 -1.15 -46.06 -1.57
C LEU A 40 -1.33 -46.38 -0.08
N GLN A 41 -0.23 -46.45 0.67
CA GLN A 41 -0.23 -46.65 2.11
C GLN A 41 0.21 -45.36 2.82
N SER A 42 -0.62 -44.86 3.74
CA SER A 42 -0.31 -43.70 4.58
C SER A 42 0.64 -44.05 5.72
N SER A 43 1.15 -43.02 6.42
CA SER A 43 1.92 -43.19 7.65
C SER A 43 1.14 -43.88 8.78
N SER A 44 -0.18 -43.70 8.80
CA SER A 44 -1.11 -44.36 9.73
C SER A 44 -1.43 -45.82 9.35
N GLY A 45 -0.92 -46.30 8.22
CA GLY A 45 -1.16 -47.65 7.71
C GLY A 45 -2.48 -47.82 6.93
N GLN A 46 -3.20 -46.73 6.67
CA GLN A 46 -4.42 -46.74 5.86
C GLN A 46 -4.08 -47.00 4.39
N LEU A 47 -4.86 -47.85 3.74
CA LEU A 47 -4.67 -48.26 2.35
C LEU A 47 -5.71 -47.60 1.43
N PHE A 48 -5.26 -47.09 0.29
CA PHE A 48 -6.09 -46.46 -0.73
C PHE A 48 -5.83 -47.11 -2.10
N HIS A 49 -6.82 -47.79 -2.66
CA HIS A 49 -6.73 -48.40 -3.98
C HIS A 49 -7.02 -47.35 -5.06
N CYS A 50 -6.11 -47.18 -6.02
CA CYS A 50 -6.12 -46.08 -6.98
C CYS A 50 -5.72 -46.56 -8.38
N HIS A 51 -5.86 -45.64 -9.34
CA HIS A 51 -5.46 -45.83 -10.73
C HIS A 51 -4.18 -45.04 -11.03
N LYS A 52 -3.12 -45.71 -11.50
CA LYS A 52 -1.83 -45.09 -11.87
C LYS A 52 -2.02 -43.98 -12.89
N ALA A 53 -2.89 -44.20 -13.88
CA ALA A 53 -3.18 -43.23 -14.93
C ALA A 53 -3.79 -41.92 -14.39
N VAL A 54 -4.76 -42.02 -13.48
CA VAL A 54 -5.46 -40.84 -12.93
C VAL A 54 -4.54 -40.06 -11.98
N LEU A 55 -3.77 -40.77 -11.14
CA LEU A 55 -2.74 -40.14 -10.30
C LEU A 55 -1.68 -39.42 -11.14
N SER A 56 -1.19 -40.06 -12.21
CA SER A 56 -0.21 -39.48 -13.13
C SER A 56 -0.73 -38.27 -13.89
N ALA A 57 -2.04 -38.23 -14.18
CA ALA A 57 -2.66 -37.11 -14.89
C ALA A 57 -2.69 -35.84 -14.03
N ARG A 58 -2.84 -35.97 -12.71
CA ARG A 58 -2.96 -34.83 -11.78
C ARG A 58 -1.70 -34.52 -10.97
N SER A 59 -0.76 -35.46 -10.87
CA SER A 59 0.50 -35.30 -10.13
C SER A 59 1.70 -35.68 -10.99
N SER A 60 2.60 -34.71 -11.17
CA SER A 60 3.87 -34.92 -11.85
C SER A 60 4.76 -35.91 -11.10
N TYR A 61 4.71 -35.93 -9.76
CA TYR A 61 5.44 -36.88 -8.93
C TYR A 61 5.08 -38.33 -9.28
N PHE A 62 3.77 -38.64 -9.28
CA PHE A 62 3.30 -39.99 -9.64
C PHE A 62 3.57 -40.32 -11.10
N LYS A 63 3.41 -39.35 -12.01
CA LYS A 63 3.75 -39.54 -13.42
C LYS A 63 5.21 -39.97 -13.60
N VAL A 64 6.14 -39.28 -12.95
CA VAL A 64 7.58 -39.58 -13.01
C VAL A 64 7.86 -40.95 -12.37
N MET A 65 7.28 -41.22 -11.20
CA MET A 65 7.43 -42.50 -10.49
C MET A 65 6.98 -43.71 -11.33
N PHE A 66 5.88 -43.59 -12.08
CA PHE A 66 5.34 -44.70 -12.87
C PHE A 66 5.93 -44.84 -14.27
N THR A 67 6.54 -43.79 -14.82
CA THR A 67 7.07 -43.80 -16.20
C THR A 67 8.57 -44.00 -16.29
N LEU A 68 9.34 -43.59 -15.28
CA LEU A 68 10.77 -43.88 -15.20
C LEU A 68 11.01 -45.30 -14.69
N ASP A 69 12.17 -45.89 -15.02
CA ASP A 69 12.63 -47.19 -14.51
C ASP A 69 13.04 -47.12 -13.02
N MET A 70 12.08 -46.70 -12.18
CA MET A 70 12.18 -46.68 -10.74
C MET A 70 11.75 -48.04 -10.16
N ARG A 71 12.27 -48.40 -8.99
CA ARG A 71 12.03 -49.70 -8.33
C ARG A 71 10.55 -49.88 -7.97
N GLU A 72 9.89 -48.76 -7.69
CA GLU A 72 8.48 -48.60 -7.34
C GLU A 72 7.54 -48.89 -8.50
N ARG A 73 8.02 -48.90 -9.76
CA ARG A 73 7.22 -49.25 -10.95
C ARG A 73 6.62 -50.66 -10.85
N LEU A 74 7.37 -51.58 -10.23
CA LEU A 74 7.01 -53.00 -10.06
C LEU A 74 6.25 -53.28 -8.76
N ASN A 75 6.14 -52.29 -7.86
CA ASN A 75 5.43 -52.46 -6.61
C ASN A 75 3.96 -52.09 -6.77
N ASP A 76 3.08 -52.99 -6.34
CA ASP A 76 1.65 -52.73 -6.31
C ASP A 76 1.24 -51.83 -5.13
N THR A 77 2.12 -51.69 -4.13
CA THR A 77 1.91 -50.85 -2.94
C THR A 77 3.02 -49.82 -2.79
N ILE A 78 2.65 -48.55 -2.67
CA ILE A 78 3.56 -47.42 -2.44
C ILE A 78 3.36 -46.89 -1.03
N ASN A 79 4.45 -46.81 -0.26
CA ASN A 79 4.42 -46.32 1.11
C ASN A 79 4.79 -44.83 1.16
N LEU A 80 3.93 -44.02 1.76
CA LEU A 80 4.12 -42.57 1.94
C LEU A 80 4.24 -42.26 3.44
N PRO A 81 5.43 -42.46 4.04
CA PRO A 81 5.60 -42.42 5.50
C PRO A 81 5.42 -41.02 6.12
N CYS A 82 5.47 -39.96 5.31
CA CYS A 82 5.37 -38.58 5.77
C CYS A 82 3.95 -38.00 5.71
N ILE A 83 2.97 -38.73 5.16
CA ILE A 83 1.62 -38.20 4.91
C ILE A 83 0.59 -38.94 5.76
N ASN A 84 -0.17 -38.18 6.55
CA ASN A 84 -1.29 -38.69 7.35
C ASN A 84 -2.41 -39.25 6.44
N GLY A 85 -3.09 -40.31 6.88
CA GLY A 85 -4.19 -40.95 6.15
C GLY A 85 -5.34 -40.00 5.79
N GLU A 86 -5.68 -39.05 6.68
CA GLU A 86 -6.74 -38.06 6.39
C GLU A 86 -6.36 -37.12 5.24
N ILE A 87 -5.12 -36.62 5.23
CA ILE A 87 -4.60 -35.75 4.17
C ILE A 87 -4.46 -36.54 2.86
N LEU A 88 -3.93 -37.76 2.92
CA LEU A 88 -3.82 -38.63 1.76
C LEU A 88 -5.20 -38.95 1.17
N GLY A 89 -6.19 -39.24 2.01
CA GLY A 89 -7.57 -39.45 1.60
C GLY A 89 -8.18 -38.20 0.96
N ALA A 90 -7.91 -37.01 1.48
CA ALA A 90 -8.34 -35.75 0.89
C ALA A 90 -7.69 -35.50 -0.49
N LEU A 91 -6.40 -35.82 -0.65
CA LEU A 91 -5.70 -35.74 -1.94
C LEU A 91 -6.26 -36.74 -2.96
N VAL A 92 -6.48 -37.99 -2.55
CA VAL A 92 -7.07 -39.02 -3.42
C VAL A 92 -8.49 -38.60 -3.82
N SER A 93 -9.31 -38.16 -2.86
CA SER A 93 -10.65 -37.64 -3.15
C SER A 93 -10.59 -36.46 -4.12
N TYR A 94 -9.64 -35.53 -3.96
CA TYR A 94 -9.42 -34.42 -4.88
C TYR A 94 -9.09 -34.89 -6.30
N VAL A 95 -8.28 -35.95 -6.46
CA VAL A 95 -7.93 -36.50 -7.79
C VAL A 95 -9.18 -36.97 -8.55
N TYR A 96 -10.15 -37.59 -7.86
CA TYR A 96 -11.35 -38.14 -8.49
C TYR A 96 -12.56 -37.20 -8.50
N THR A 97 -12.59 -36.18 -7.65
CA THR A 97 -13.76 -35.27 -7.54
C THR A 97 -13.46 -33.85 -7.98
N SER A 98 -12.17 -33.51 -8.18
CA SER A 98 -11.66 -32.14 -8.35
C SER A 98 -12.02 -31.18 -7.20
N LYS A 99 -12.43 -31.70 -6.04
CA LYS A 99 -12.88 -30.90 -4.88
C LYS A 99 -12.18 -31.37 -3.60
N THR A 100 -11.88 -30.42 -2.72
CA THR A 100 -11.36 -30.72 -1.37
C THR A 100 -11.68 -29.57 -0.42
N SER A 101 -11.91 -29.88 0.86
CA SER A 101 -12.21 -28.90 1.90
C SER A 101 -10.92 -28.45 2.60
N ILE A 102 -10.53 -27.19 2.34
CA ILE A 102 -9.40 -26.53 3.00
C ILE A 102 -9.91 -25.82 4.26
N THR A 103 -9.25 -26.06 5.39
CA THR A 103 -9.60 -25.56 6.72
C THR A 103 -8.33 -25.11 7.45
N GLN A 104 -8.47 -24.30 8.50
CA GLN A 104 -7.32 -23.85 9.30
C GLN A 104 -6.48 -25.01 9.88
N ASN A 105 -7.12 -26.12 10.24
CA ASN A 105 -6.45 -27.25 10.89
C ASN A 105 -5.70 -28.16 9.90
N ASN A 106 -6.11 -28.20 8.63
CA ASN A 106 -5.53 -29.12 7.64
C ASN A 106 -4.66 -28.41 6.59
N VAL A 107 -4.76 -27.10 6.41
CA VAL A 107 -4.14 -26.38 5.29
C VAL A 107 -2.62 -26.52 5.25
N GLN A 108 -1.93 -26.48 6.39
CA GLN A 108 -0.47 -26.61 6.43
C GLN A 108 -0.02 -27.99 5.97
N SER A 109 -0.54 -29.06 6.59
CA SER A 109 -0.22 -30.44 6.20
C SER A 109 -0.70 -30.78 4.79
N LEU A 110 -1.81 -30.18 4.34
CA LEU A 110 -2.31 -30.35 2.98
C LEU A 110 -1.39 -29.68 1.96
N LEU A 111 -0.89 -28.47 2.25
CA LEU A 111 0.06 -27.76 1.40
C LEU A 111 1.38 -28.54 1.32
N GLU A 112 1.92 -28.99 2.46
CA GLU A 112 3.13 -29.82 2.53
C GLU A 112 3.00 -31.08 1.65
N ALA A 113 1.88 -31.81 1.79
CA ALA A 113 1.64 -33.02 1.01
C ALA A 113 1.40 -32.71 -0.48
N ALA A 114 0.71 -31.60 -0.79
CA ALA A 114 0.50 -31.16 -2.17
C ALA A 114 1.81 -30.73 -2.83
N ASP A 115 2.73 -30.10 -2.10
CA ASP A 115 4.05 -29.73 -2.59
C ASP A 115 4.92 -30.96 -2.83
N LEU A 116 5.01 -31.86 -1.84
CA LEU A 116 5.75 -33.12 -1.92
C LEU A 116 5.30 -33.99 -3.11
N LEU A 117 3.98 -34.13 -3.30
CA LEU A 117 3.39 -34.92 -4.38
C LEU A 117 3.13 -34.09 -5.66
N GLN A 118 3.59 -32.84 -5.72
CA GLN A 118 3.50 -31.94 -6.87
C GLN A 118 2.07 -31.71 -7.42
N PHE A 119 1.08 -31.58 -6.54
CA PHE A 119 -0.28 -31.11 -6.85
C PHE A 119 -0.33 -29.58 -6.90
N ASN A 120 0.25 -28.98 -7.94
CA ASN A 120 0.43 -27.52 -8.06
C ASN A 120 -0.89 -26.71 -7.94
N SER A 121 -1.99 -27.20 -8.52
CA SER A 121 -3.30 -26.50 -8.42
C SER A 121 -3.80 -26.44 -6.98
N LEU A 122 -3.60 -27.50 -6.21
CA LEU A 122 -4.02 -27.57 -4.81
C LEU A 122 -3.09 -26.78 -3.90
N LYS A 123 -1.77 -26.83 -4.17
CA LYS A 123 -0.78 -25.99 -3.51
C LYS A 123 -1.15 -24.51 -3.60
N LYS A 124 -1.48 -24.02 -4.81
CA LYS A 124 -1.93 -22.63 -5.02
C LYS A 124 -3.22 -22.30 -4.27
N ALA A 125 -4.19 -23.22 -4.22
CA ALA A 125 -5.42 -23.00 -3.46
C ALA A 125 -5.16 -22.91 -1.95
N CYS A 126 -4.26 -23.74 -1.41
CA CYS A 126 -3.84 -23.68 -0.01
C CYS A 126 -3.07 -22.38 0.27
N GLU A 127 -2.21 -21.95 -0.65
CA GLU A 127 -1.48 -20.69 -0.60
C GLU A 127 -2.43 -19.49 -0.51
N SER A 128 -3.44 -19.40 -1.39
CA SER A 128 -4.46 -18.34 -1.34
C SER A 128 -5.25 -18.35 -0.03
N PHE A 129 -5.56 -19.54 0.51
CA PHE A 129 -6.25 -19.65 1.80
C PHE A 129 -5.39 -19.14 2.97
N LEU A 130 -4.08 -19.46 2.97
CA LEU A 130 -3.14 -18.96 3.97
C LEU A 130 -2.97 -17.45 3.89
N ILE A 131 -2.94 -16.88 2.67
CA ILE A 131 -2.89 -15.43 2.47
C ILE A 131 -4.07 -14.72 3.15
N HIS A 132 -5.28 -15.28 3.06
CA HIS A 132 -6.46 -14.71 3.71
C HIS A 132 -6.44 -14.79 5.24
N LEU A 133 -5.57 -15.63 5.81
CA LEU A 133 -5.40 -15.82 7.25
C LEU A 133 -4.14 -15.15 7.80
N LEU A 134 -3.38 -14.45 6.96
CA LEU A 134 -2.19 -13.74 7.39
C LEU A 134 -2.55 -12.59 8.33
N ASP A 135 -1.85 -12.55 9.45
CA ASP A 135 -1.93 -11.49 10.45
C ASP A 135 -0.54 -11.21 11.03
N VAL A 136 -0.40 -10.16 11.83
CA VAL A 136 0.86 -9.77 12.49
C VAL A 136 1.38 -10.91 13.36
N ASP A 137 0.49 -11.64 14.03
CA ASP A 137 0.84 -12.71 14.97
C ASP A 137 1.43 -13.95 14.28
N ASN A 138 1.14 -14.20 12.99
CA ASN A 138 1.57 -15.41 12.28
C ASN A 138 2.48 -15.15 11.07
N CYS A 139 2.72 -13.89 10.71
CA CYS A 139 3.41 -13.53 9.46
C CYS A 139 4.85 -14.06 9.40
N LEU A 140 5.58 -14.11 10.52
CA LEU A 140 6.94 -14.66 10.58
C LEU A 140 6.96 -16.16 10.29
N GLY A 141 6.10 -16.92 10.98
CA GLY A 141 5.92 -18.35 10.75
C GLY A 141 5.48 -18.65 9.31
N MET A 142 4.50 -17.90 8.80
CA MET A 142 4.00 -18.08 7.43
C MET A 142 5.03 -17.72 6.37
N HIS A 143 5.89 -16.71 6.60
CA HIS A 143 7.01 -16.41 5.71
C HIS A 143 8.02 -17.56 5.69
N SER A 144 8.41 -18.10 6.84
CA SER A 144 9.33 -19.25 6.93
C SER A 144 8.74 -20.48 6.23
N PHE A 145 7.45 -20.72 6.43
CA PHE A 145 6.72 -21.80 5.79
C PHE A 145 6.65 -21.62 4.26
N ALA A 146 6.42 -20.39 3.80
CA ALA A 146 6.39 -20.06 2.38
C ALA A 146 7.77 -20.26 1.71
N GLU A 147 8.85 -19.90 2.41
CA GLU A 147 10.23 -20.14 1.95
C GLU A 147 10.54 -21.62 1.80
N LEU A 148 10.17 -22.42 2.82
CA LEU A 148 10.39 -23.86 2.83
C LEU A 148 9.69 -24.57 1.66
N HIS A 149 8.47 -24.13 1.33
CA HIS A 149 7.64 -24.71 0.28
C HIS A 149 7.72 -23.96 -1.05
N VAL A 150 8.58 -22.95 -1.20
CA VAL A 150 8.69 -22.15 -2.43
C VAL A 150 7.32 -21.62 -2.89
N CYS A 151 6.55 -21.07 -1.94
CA CYS A 151 5.26 -20.42 -2.17
C CYS A 151 5.49 -18.91 -2.32
N SER A 152 5.69 -18.45 -3.55
CA SER A 152 6.06 -17.07 -3.80
C SER A 152 4.97 -16.08 -3.36
N ASP A 153 3.71 -16.33 -3.65
CA ASP A 153 2.65 -15.35 -3.39
C ASP A 153 2.45 -15.15 -1.88
N LEU A 154 2.48 -16.25 -1.12
CA LEU A 154 2.42 -16.20 0.35
C LEU A 154 3.65 -15.54 0.95
N GLN A 155 4.85 -15.80 0.42
CA GLN A 155 6.10 -15.18 0.88
C GLN A 155 6.06 -13.66 0.73
N HIS A 156 5.68 -13.16 -0.46
CA HIS A 156 5.63 -11.72 -0.73
C HIS A 156 4.59 -11.03 0.16
N GLU A 157 3.44 -11.67 0.38
CA GLU A 157 2.38 -11.12 1.21
C GLU A 157 2.73 -11.11 2.70
N ALA A 158 3.33 -12.19 3.20
CA ALA A 158 3.86 -12.24 4.56
C ALA A 158 4.95 -11.18 4.78
N LEU A 159 5.86 -11.00 3.81
CA LEU A 159 6.88 -9.96 3.85
C LEU A 159 6.26 -8.57 3.84
N ARG A 160 5.21 -8.32 3.04
CA ARG A 160 4.48 -7.04 3.02
C ARG A 160 3.92 -6.67 4.39
N ILE A 161 3.39 -7.65 5.13
CA ILE A 161 2.87 -7.42 6.50
C ILE A 161 4.01 -7.16 7.48
N ILE A 162 5.08 -7.96 7.43
CA ILE A 162 6.30 -7.74 8.23
C ILE A 162 6.83 -6.32 8.02
N LEU A 163 6.88 -5.85 6.77
CA LEU A 163 7.37 -4.52 6.41
C LEU A 163 6.42 -3.39 6.82
N SER A 164 5.12 -3.53 6.57
CA SER A 164 4.14 -2.47 6.84
C SER A 164 3.80 -2.30 8.33
N ARG A 165 3.87 -3.37 9.12
CA ARG A 165 3.47 -3.40 10.55
C ARG A 165 4.60 -3.81 11.49
N PHE A 166 5.84 -3.47 11.14
CA PHE A 166 7.02 -3.86 11.91
C PHE A 166 6.97 -3.42 13.38
N GLU A 167 6.45 -2.22 13.68
CA GLU A 167 6.34 -1.74 15.06
C GLU A 167 5.48 -2.68 15.92
N GLU A 168 4.35 -3.17 15.39
CA GLU A 168 3.48 -4.15 16.05
C GLU A 168 4.18 -5.52 16.15
N LEU A 169 4.93 -5.92 15.13
CA LEU A 169 5.68 -7.18 15.12
C LEU A 169 6.76 -7.24 16.21
N THR A 170 7.46 -6.14 16.48
CA THR A 170 8.52 -6.10 17.52
C THR A 170 7.99 -6.32 18.95
N LEU A 171 6.67 -6.29 19.14
CA LEU A 171 6.00 -6.58 20.41
C LEU A 171 5.68 -8.06 20.58
N GLN A 172 5.69 -8.85 19.50
CA GLN A 172 5.33 -10.26 19.52
C GLN A 172 6.47 -11.14 20.03
N GLU A 173 6.13 -12.24 20.71
CA GLU A 173 7.13 -13.18 21.25
C GLU A 173 7.88 -13.93 20.13
N GLU A 174 7.19 -14.28 19.03
CA GLU A 174 7.79 -14.96 17.88
C GLU A 174 8.95 -14.16 17.25
N PHE A 175 8.92 -12.83 17.35
CA PHE A 175 10.00 -11.97 16.85
C PHE A 175 11.34 -12.26 17.55
N LEU A 176 11.30 -12.63 18.84
CA LEU A 176 12.49 -12.94 19.61
C LEU A 176 13.14 -14.26 19.20
N GLU A 177 12.40 -15.14 18.53
CA GLU A 177 12.85 -16.46 18.06
C GLU A 177 13.43 -16.44 16.65
N VAL A 178 13.31 -15.31 15.93
CA VAL A 178 13.84 -15.15 14.56
C VAL A 178 15.36 -15.38 14.53
N ASP A 179 15.84 -16.05 13.49
CA ASP A 179 17.26 -16.32 13.28
C ASP A 179 18.00 -15.10 12.71
N PHE A 180 19.32 -15.07 12.90
CA PHE A 180 20.15 -13.94 12.47
C PHE A 180 20.04 -13.65 10.96
N GLN A 181 20.05 -14.69 10.12
CA GLN A 181 20.02 -14.52 8.66
C GLN A 181 18.71 -13.89 8.20
N LYS A 182 17.58 -14.31 8.80
CA LYS A 182 16.28 -13.75 8.48
C LYS A 182 16.11 -12.32 8.99
N LEU A 183 16.55 -12.02 10.21
CA LEU A 183 16.53 -10.64 10.71
C LEU A 183 17.41 -9.72 9.85
N MET A 184 18.60 -10.19 9.46
CA MET A 184 19.47 -9.48 8.54
C MET A 184 18.79 -9.25 7.19
N GLY A 185 18.17 -10.28 6.59
CA GLY A 185 17.41 -10.14 5.35
C GLY A 185 16.26 -9.13 5.44
N ILE A 186 15.52 -9.12 6.57
CA ILE A 186 14.46 -8.12 6.81
C ILE A 186 15.03 -6.71 6.90
N LEU A 187 16.18 -6.54 7.55
CA LEU A 187 16.85 -5.24 7.70
C LEU A 187 17.56 -4.79 6.42
N GLU A 188 18.09 -5.69 5.61
CA GLU A 188 18.75 -5.39 4.32
C GLU A 188 17.77 -5.11 3.19
N THR A 189 16.52 -5.58 3.31
CA THR A 189 15.48 -5.30 2.31
C THR A 189 15.29 -3.77 2.24
N GLU A 190 15.45 -3.19 1.05
CA GLU A 190 15.45 -1.74 0.74
C GLU A 190 14.12 -1.03 1.04
N ASN A 191 13.66 -1.07 2.30
CA ASN A 191 12.50 -0.36 2.84
C ASN A 191 12.78 0.19 4.26
N ILE A 192 14.05 0.30 4.64
CA ILE A 192 14.52 0.92 5.90
C ILE A 192 13.98 2.36 6.06
N ASN A 193 13.52 3.00 4.97
CA ASN A 193 12.95 4.36 4.97
C ASN A 193 11.50 4.44 5.49
N VAL A 194 10.84 3.31 5.79
CA VAL A 194 9.48 3.31 6.39
C VAL A 194 9.52 3.33 7.92
N TRP A 195 10.61 2.86 8.52
CA TRP A 195 10.69 2.63 9.96
C TRP A 195 11.52 3.70 10.67
N LYS A 196 11.06 4.12 11.85
CA LYS A 196 11.86 5.00 12.72
C LYS A 196 13.13 4.25 13.14
N GLU A 197 14.28 4.89 12.96
CA GLU A 197 15.59 4.38 13.42
C GLU A 197 15.55 3.96 14.90
N VAL A 198 14.80 4.70 15.73
CA VAL A 198 14.58 4.36 17.15
C VAL A 198 13.87 3.02 17.31
N THR A 199 12.89 2.70 16.47
CA THR A 199 12.14 1.43 16.49
C THR A 199 13.00 0.28 15.98
N LEU A 200 13.80 0.50 14.93
CA LEU A 200 14.75 -0.49 14.42
C LEU A 200 15.83 -0.82 15.43
N LEU A 201 16.40 0.22 16.04
CA LEU A 201 17.37 0.07 17.11
C LEU A 201 16.76 -0.67 18.31
N ASP A 202 15.52 -0.33 18.67
CA ASP A 202 14.83 -0.99 19.76
C ASP A 202 14.56 -2.48 19.47
N ALA A 203 14.20 -2.80 18.23
CA ALA A 203 14.00 -4.16 17.76
C ALA A 203 15.28 -4.99 17.85
N VAL A 204 16.40 -4.47 17.33
CA VAL A 204 17.71 -5.14 17.41
C VAL A 204 18.14 -5.31 18.86
N ILE A 205 17.94 -4.30 19.70
CA ILE A 205 18.28 -4.40 21.12
C ILE A 205 17.44 -5.46 21.83
N LYS A 206 16.12 -5.48 21.60
CA LYS A 206 15.21 -6.50 22.16
C LYS A 206 15.62 -7.91 21.73
N TRP A 207 15.93 -8.08 20.43
CA TRP A 207 16.36 -9.36 19.88
C TRP A 207 17.70 -9.83 20.48
N VAL A 208 18.70 -8.95 20.60
CA VAL A 208 20.00 -9.29 21.23
C VAL A 208 19.85 -9.52 22.74
N ALA A 209 18.99 -8.76 23.42
CA ALA A 209 18.77 -8.90 24.86
C ALA A 209 18.13 -10.24 25.24
N HIS A 210 17.33 -10.84 24.35
CA HIS A 210 16.71 -12.14 24.57
C HIS A 210 17.74 -13.28 24.70
N ASP A 211 18.77 -13.31 23.83
CA ASP A 211 19.86 -14.28 23.92
C ASP A 211 21.23 -13.61 23.71
N THR A 212 21.69 -12.95 24.78
CA THR A 212 22.89 -12.09 24.74
C THR A 212 24.20 -12.81 24.39
N ALA A 213 24.35 -14.10 24.70
CA ALA A 213 25.64 -14.79 24.57
C ALA A 213 26.05 -15.04 23.10
N PRO A 214 25.19 -15.60 22.22
CA PRO A 214 25.50 -15.75 20.80
C PRO A 214 25.16 -14.51 19.97
N ARG A 215 24.14 -13.72 20.34
CA ARG A 215 23.63 -12.62 19.49
C ARG A 215 24.46 -11.34 19.56
N ILE A 216 25.31 -11.19 20.58
CA ILE A 216 26.14 -9.99 20.73
C ILE A 216 27.23 -9.88 19.66
N ASP A 217 27.73 -11.02 19.15
CA ASP A 217 28.70 -11.05 18.07
C ASP A 217 28.06 -10.58 16.73
N HIS A 218 26.75 -10.80 16.58
CA HIS A 218 25.96 -10.35 15.42
C HIS A 218 25.51 -8.89 15.50
N LEU A 219 25.58 -8.25 16.66
CA LEU A 219 25.12 -6.87 16.86
C LEU A 219 25.83 -5.88 15.93
N GLN A 220 27.14 -6.05 15.71
CA GLN A 220 27.90 -5.17 14.84
C GLN A 220 27.45 -5.25 13.37
N GLU A 221 27.04 -6.44 12.91
CA GLU A 221 26.55 -6.64 11.55
C GLU A 221 25.14 -6.06 11.38
N LEU A 222 24.23 -6.29 12.34
CA LEU A 222 22.88 -5.72 12.30
C LEU A 222 22.88 -4.18 12.36
N LEU A 223 23.78 -3.58 13.15
CA LEU A 223 23.89 -2.12 13.23
C LEU A 223 24.50 -1.50 11.97
N LYS A 224 25.37 -2.23 11.24
CA LYS A 224 25.84 -1.81 9.92
C LYS A 224 24.69 -1.79 8.90
N CYS A 225 23.78 -2.76 8.95
CA CYS A 225 22.58 -2.75 8.10
C CYS A 225 21.70 -1.51 8.34
N ILE A 226 21.65 -1.00 9.57
CA ILE A 226 20.91 0.22 9.96
C ILE A 226 21.75 1.49 9.74
N HIS A 227 22.93 1.41 9.10
CA HIS A 227 23.84 2.54 8.85
C HIS A 227 24.30 3.29 10.12
N LEU A 228 24.30 2.61 11.28
CA LEU A 228 24.75 3.17 12.55
C LEU A 228 26.23 2.83 12.83
N GLU A 229 27.12 3.83 12.72
CA GLU A 229 28.52 3.67 13.12
C GLU A 229 28.67 3.72 14.65
N VAL A 230 29.02 2.58 15.25
CA VAL A 230 29.34 2.46 16.69
C VAL A 230 30.85 2.40 16.91
N ASP A 231 31.33 3.02 17.98
CA ASP A 231 32.72 2.91 18.42
C ASP A 231 33.08 1.48 18.88
N ASP A 232 34.11 0.88 18.26
CA ASP A 232 34.65 -0.46 18.60
C ASP A 232 35.02 -0.63 20.08
N ALA A 233 35.32 0.47 20.79
CA ALA A 233 35.65 0.47 22.22
C ALA A 233 34.43 0.18 23.12
N CYS A 234 33.23 0.62 22.74
CA CYS A 234 32.02 0.32 23.51
C CYS A 234 31.45 -1.05 23.17
N LEU A 235 31.58 -1.49 21.91
CA LEU A 235 31.28 -2.87 21.51
C LEU A 235 32.08 -3.85 22.37
N LYS A 236 33.37 -3.59 22.63
CA LYS A 236 34.17 -4.37 23.60
C LYS A 236 33.63 -4.31 25.03
N THR A 237 33.16 -3.16 25.49
CA THR A 237 32.59 -3.00 26.85
C THR A 237 31.24 -3.72 27.00
N ALA A 238 30.43 -3.79 25.94
CA ALA A 238 29.21 -4.58 25.86
C ALA A 238 29.53 -6.09 25.74
N LEU A 239 30.55 -6.46 24.97
CA LEU A 239 31.07 -7.83 24.83
C LEU A 239 31.67 -8.38 26.13
N ASP A 240 32.16 -7.52 27.02
CA ASP A 240 32.62 -7.89 28.37
C ASP A 240 31.46 -8.16 29.35
N LEU A 241 30.24 -7.71 29.04
CA LEU A 241 29.01 -7.96 29.82
C LEU A 241 28.35 -9.29 29.41
N ARG A 242 29.11 -10.40 29.37
CA ARG A 242 28.60 -11.77 29.07
C ARG A 242 27.67 -12.36 30.17
N LYS A 243 27.22 -11.57 31.14
CA LYS A 243 26.32 -12.00 32.21
C LYS A 243 25.16 -11.03 32.38
N GLY A 244 23.98 -11.44 31.92
CA GLY A 244 22.69 -10.85 32.24
C GLY A 244 22.62 -9.34 32.01
N CYS A 245 22.74 -8.91 30.75
CA CYS A 245 22.53 -7.50 30.41
C CYS A 245 21.02 -7.22 30.33
N SER A 246 20.51 -6.28 31.13
CA SER A 246 19.13 -5.83 30.99
C SER A 246 18.98 -4.93 29.76
N GLU A 247 17.83 -4.99 29.09
CA GLU A 247 17.48 -4.18 27.91
C GLU A 247 17.86 -2.70 28.09
N ASN A 248 17.61 -2.14 29.28
CA ASN A 248 17.92 -0.76 29.62
C ASN A 248 19.42 -0.44 29.71
N LYS A 249 20.25 -1.42 30.09
CA LYS A 249 21.71 -1.28 30.17
C LYS A 249 22.35 -1.40 28.79
N LEU A 250 21.83 -2.26 27.91
CA LEU A 250 22.24 -2.32 26.51
C LEU A 250 21.85 -1.02 25.78
N ARG A 251 20.61 -0.55 25.99
CA ARG A 251 20.11 0.74 25.47
C ARG A 251 20.99 1.93 25.89
N SER A 252 21.43 1.99 27.14
CA SER A 252 22.25 3.11 27.62
C SER A 252 23.67 3.09 27.06
N LEU A 253 24.28 1.89 26.94
CA LEU A 253 25.62 1.73 26.36
C LEU A 253 25.66 2.10 24.88
N ILE A 254 24.68 1.63 24.10
CA ILE A 254 24.57 1.94 22.67
C ILE A 254 24.35 3.45 22.47
N ARG A 255 23.40 4.06 23.19
CA ARG A 255 23.14 5.52 23.11
C ARG A 255 24.36 6.37 23.48
N THR A 256 25.16 5.93 24.44
CA THR A 256 26.36 6.66 24.90
C THR A 256 27.53 6.54 23.93
N SER A 257 27.47 5.60 22.98
CA SER A 257 28.60 5.23 22.12
C SER A 257 28.35 5.39 20.64
N LEU A 258 27.22 5.99 20.29
CA LEU A 258 27.02 6.62 19.00
C LEU A 258 27.98 7.81 18.91
N LYS A 259 28.92 7.75 17.97
CA LYS A 259 29.78 8.90 17.65
C LYS A 259 28.91 10.04 17.10
N PRO A 260 29.09 11.29 17.54
CA PRO A 260 28.67 12.43 16.72
C PRO A 260 29.63 12.50 15.52
N SER A 261 29.31 11.78 14.44
CA SER A 261 30.23 11.63 13.31
C SER A 261 30.35 12.96 12.55
N LYS A 262 31.59 13.47 12.47
CA LYS A 262 31.98 14.53 11.53
C LYS A 262 32.20 13.85 10.18
N GLY A 263 31.16 13.81 9.35
CA GLY A 263 31.27 13.23 8.00
C GLY A 263 29.96 12.87 7.32
N PHE A 264 28.87 12.73 8.07
CA PHE A 264 27.54 12.45 7.49
C PHE A 264 26.66 13.69 7.53
N SER A 265 26.87 14.56 6.54
CA SER A 265 25.99 15.70 6.26
C SER A 265 24.90 15.38 5.20
N GLN A 266 24.65 14.11 4.87
CA GLN A 266 23.81 13.79 3.70
C GLN A 266 22.99 12.49 3.73
N CYS A 267 22.62 11.96 4.90
CA CYS A 267 21.57 10.91 4.96
C CYS A 267 20.62 11.03 6.18
N CYS A 268 20.90 11.95 7.11
CA CYS A 268 20.04 12.21 8.26
C CYS A 268 19.83 13.73 8.44
N LYS A 269 18.92 14.29 7.64
CA LYS A 269 18.22 15.58 7.86
C LYS A 269 16.83 15.34 7.26
N LYS A 270 15.69 15.28 7.96
CA LYS A 270 15.26 15.82 9.25
C LYS A 270 14.25 14.84 9.88
N LEU A 271 14.38 14.59 11.19
CA LEU A 271 13.37 13.93 12.05
C LEU A 271 12.15 14.85 12.33
N THR A 272 11.73 15.63 11.34
CA THR A 272 10.60 16.53 11.45
C THR A 272 9.64 16.23 10.32
N CYS A 273 8.40 15.89 10.67
CA CYS A 273 7.34 15.70 9.69
C CYS A 273 7.26 16.96 8.83
N SER A 274 7.72 16.89 7.59
CA SER A 274 7.89 18.07 6.74
C SER A 274 6.75 18.12 5.72
N LEU A 275 6.25 19.32 5.47
CA LEU A 275 5.21 19.56 4.47
C LEU A 275 5.87 19.86 3.14
N TYR A 276 5.49 19.14 2.10
CA TYR A 276 5.94 19.35 0.73
C TYR A 276 4.81 20.01 -0.05
N VAL A 277 5.13 21.10 -0.74
CA VAL A 277 4.25 21.79 -1.68
C VAL A 277 4.90 21.68 -3.05
N ILE A 278 4.23 21.00 -3.98
CA ILE A 278 4.79 20.70 -5.30
C ILE A 278 3.97 21.39 -6.38
N GLY A 279 4.60 22.37 -7.03
CA GLY A 279 4.08 23.16 -8.13
C GLY A 279 2.83 23.96 -7.78
N GLY A 280 1.78 23.81 -8.60
CA GLY A 280 0.59 24.67 -8.58
C GLY A 280 0.51 25.58 -9.80
N TYR A 281 -0.29 26.64 -9.73
CA TYR A 281 -0.51 27.53 -10.88
C TYR A 281 -0.52 29.00 -10.46
N TYR A 282 0.36 29.79 -11.08
CA TYR A 282 0.40 31.23 -10.92
C TYR A 282 0.64 31.90 -12.28
N TRP A 283 -0.44 32.21 -13.00
CA TRP A 283 -0.41 32.69 -14.40
C TRP A 283 0.21 31.73 -15.44
N HIS A 284 1.11 30.86 -14.99
CA HIS A 284 1.70 29.71 -15.66
C HIS A 284 1.79 28.54 -14.66
N PRO A 285 1.93 27.30 -15.13
CA PRO A 285 2.22 26.16 -14.27
C PRO A 285 3.53 26.36 -13.50
N LEU A 286 3.55 25.91 -12.24
CA LEU A 286 4.73 25.93 -11.37
C LEU A 286 5.30 24.52 -11.28
N CYS A 287 6.62 24.41 -11.24
CA CYS A 287 7.35 23.15 -11.04
C CYS A 287 8.15 23.10 -9.73
N GLU A 288 8.11 24.18 -8.95
CA GLU A 288 8.91 24.32 -7.75
C GLU A 288 8.46 23.35 -6.65
N VAL A 289 9.44 22.80 -5.92
CA VAL A 289 9.20 21.99 -4.73
C VAL A 289 9.59 22.80 -3.51
N HIS A 290 8.63 23.02 -2.60
CA HIS A 290 8.86 23.77 -1.37
C HIS A 290 8.63 22.87 -0.16
N MET A 291 9.62 22.79 0.71
CA MET A 291 9.63 21.99 1.93
C MET A 291 9.50 22.89 3.14
N TRP A 292 8.49 22.67 3.97
CA TRP A 292 8.32 23.37 5.24
C TRP A 292 8.53 22.43 6.42
N ASP A 293 9.43 22.83 7.31
CA ASP A 293 9.66 22.14 8.55
C ASP A 293 8.86 22.80 9.69
N PRO A 294 7.88 22.12 10.31
CA PRO A 294 7.05 22.68 11.36
C PRO A 294 7.80 22.99 12.65
N VAL A 295 8.96 22.37 12.90
CA VAL A 295 9.73 22.55 14.13
C VAL A 295 10.59 23.79 14.06
N SER A 296 11.33 23.95 12.96
CA SER A 296 12.14 25.15 12.73
C SER A 296 11.35 26.31 12.13
N ASN A 297 10.13 26.05 11.63
CA ASN A 297 9.30 26.98 10.87
C ASN A 297 10.06 27.61 9.69
N THR A 298 10.86 26.80 8.99
CA THR A 298 11.65 27.26 7.84
C THR A 298 11.17 26.61 6.56
N TRP A 299 11.19 27.39 5.49
CA TRP A 299 10.96 26.93 4.13
C TRP A 299 12.29 26.70 3.42
N VAL A 300 12.38 25.60 2.68
CA VAL A 300 13.53 25.24 1.86
C VAL A 300 13.02 24.82 0.49
N GLN A 301 13.58 25.39 -0.58
CA GLN A 301 13.30 24.95 -1.94
C GLN A 301 14.11 23.68 -2.25
N GLY A 302 13.45 22.65 -2.76
CA GLY A 302 14.05 21.45 -3.32
C GLY A 302 14.26 21.57 -4.83
N LYS A 303 14.59 20.46 -5.48
CA LYS A 303 14.80 20.39 -6.93
C LYS A 303 13.47 20.50 -7.67
N ASP A 304 13.42 21.40 -8.64
CA ASP A 304 12.22 21.63 -9.46
C ASP A 304 11.87 20.40 -10.32
N MET A 305 10.57 20.18 -10.53
CA MET A 305 10.05 19.11 -11.38
C MET A 305 10.49 19.31 -12.84
N PRO A 306 11.00 18.27 -13.54
CA PRO A 306 11.48 18.40 -14.91
C PRO A 306 10.44 18.89 -15.93
N ASP A 307 9.16 18.57 -15.72
CA ASP A 307 8.07 18.93 -16.63
C ASP A 307 7.37 20.24 -16.21
N PHE A 308 7.94 21.37 -16.59
CA PHE A 308 7.52 22.72 -16.17
C PHE A 308 6.18 23.21 -16.74
N GLU A 309 5.61 22.53 -17.74
CA GLU A 309 4.34 22.94 -18.37
C GLU A 309 3.13 22.16 -17.86
N ARG A 310 3.37 21.18 -16.99
CA ARG A 310 2.36 20.26 -16.50
C ARG A 310 1.50 20.92 -15.44
N GLU A 311 0.18 20.78 -15.60
CA GLU A 311 -0.83 21.32 -14.68
C GLU A 311 -1.92 20.28 -14.43
N SER A 312 -2.80 20.54 -13.45
CA SER A 312 -3.96 19.67 -13.12
C SER A 312 -3.59 18.20 -12.86
N TYR A 313 -2.36 17.95 -12.41
CA TYR A 313 -1.88 16.67 -11.94
C TYR A 313 -2.27 16.45 -10.47
N ASN A 314 -2.05 15.25 -9.97
CA ASN A 314 -2.26 14.92 -8.56
C ASN A 314 -0.99 14.29 -7.97
N VAL A 315 -0.86 14.35 -6.66
CA VAL A 315 0.31 13.84 -5.93
C VAL A 315 -0.11 12.79 -4.91
N ALA A 316 0.68 11.74 -4.75
CA ALA A 316 0.50 10.71 -3.73
C ALA A 316 1.85 10.38 -3.07
N LEU A 317 1.87 10.30 -1.74
CA LEU A 317 3.05 9.95 -0.96
C LEU A 317 3.04 8.45 -0.68
N LEU A 318 4.13 7.77 -1.03
CA LEU A 318 4.31 6.35 -0.74
C LEU A 318 5.75 6.08 -0.27
N GLY A 319 5.89 5.81 1.04
CA GLY A 319 7.21 5.71 1.66
C GLY A 319 7.94 7.05 1.59
N PRO A 320 9.22 7.09 1.15
CA PRO A 320 9.98 8.33 0.96
C PRO A 320 9.72 9.01 -0.39
N ASP A 321 8.95 8.39 -1.27
CA ASP A 321 8.78 8.84 -2.65
C ASP A 321 7.42 9.55 -2.84
N ILE A 322 7.45 10.73 -3.48
CA ILE A 322 6.26 11.46 -3.89
C ILE A 322 6.00 11.21 -5.37
N TYR A 323 4.86 10.60 -5.67
CA TYR A 323 4.41 10.28 -7.02
C TYR A 323 3.53 11.39 -7.57
N VAL A 324 3.91 11.96 -8.70
CA VAL A 324 3.14 12.95 -9.45
C VAL A 324 2.54 12.26 -10.67
N THR A 325 1.22 12.10 -10.72
CA THR A 325 0.52 11.31 -11.74
C THR A 325 -0.33 12.18 -12.66
N GLY A 326 -0.38 11.81 -13.95
CA GLY A 326 -1.22 12.43 -14.99
C GLY A 326 -1.03 13.94 -15.22
N GLY A 327 -2.12 14.67 -15.39
CA GLY A 327 -2.11 16.10 -15.66
C GLY A 327 -2.40 16.45 -17.10
N TYR A 328 -2.32 17.74 -17.41
CA TYR A 328 -2.75 18.33 -18.67
C TYR A 328 -1.66 19.27 -19.20
N ARG A 329 -1.47 19.27 -20.52
CA ARG A 329 -0.58 20.21 -21.20
C ARG A 329 -1.40 21.15 -22.09
N THR A 330 -1.54 22.41 -21.68
CA THR A 330 -2.34 23.39 -22.42
C THR A 330 -1.83 23.64 -23.85
N GLN A 331 -0.51 23.55 -24.09
CA GLN A 331 0.06 23.83 -25.43
C GLN A 331 -0.34 22.80 -26.48
N THR A 332 -0.35 21.52 -26.12
CA THR A 332 -0.69 20.41 -27.02
C THR A 332 -2.13 19.93 -26.86
N VAL A 333 -2.83 20.41 -25.82
CA VAL A 333 -4.22 20.07 -25.50
C VAL A 333 -4.35 18.58 -25.13
N ASP A 334 -3.33 18.03 -24.48
CA ASP A 334 -3.25 16.61 -24.18
C ASP A 334 -3.39 16.32 -22.68
N ALA A 335 -4.17 15.27 -22.37
CA ALA A 335 -4.09 14.59 -21.09
C ALA A 335 -2.82 13.73 -21.06
N LEU A 336 -2.18 13.63 -19.89
CA LEU A 336 -0.92 12.92 -19.71
C LEU A 336 -1.14 11.62 -18.93
N ASP A 337 -0.40 10.58 -19.28
CA ASP A 337 -0.25 9.32 -18.54
C ASP A 337 1.08 9.25 -17.77
N THR A 338 2.01 10.18 -18.05
CA THR A 338 3.34 10.23 -17.45
C THR A 338 3.33 10.36 -15.93
N VAL A 339 4.29 9.70 -15.29
CA VAL A 339 4.46 9.70 -13.83
C VAL A 339 5.86 10.17 -13.49
N TRP A 340 5.96 11.17 -12.62
CA TRP A 340 7.24 11.61 -12.05
C TRP A 340 7.32 11.20 -10.58
N ILE A 341 8.48 10.73 -10.16
CA ILE A 341 8.73 10.27 -8.79
C ILE A 341 9.81 11.16 -8.20
N TYR A 342 9.50 11.85 -7.12
CA TYR A 342 10.43 12.67 -6.37
C TYR A 342 10.86 11.93 -5.11
N ASN A 343 12.14 11.60 -5.03
CA ASN A 343 12.71 10.96 -3.86
C ASN A 343 13.12 12.03 -2.84
N THR A 344 12.47 12.02 -1.68
CA THR A 344 12.58 13.11 -0.70
C THR A 344 13.91 13.07 0.07
N ASP A 345 14.58 11.92 0.12
CA ASP A 345 15.88 11.75 0.78
C ASP A 345 17.04 12.27 -0.07
N SER A 346 16.99 12.03 -1.38
CA SER A 346 18.04 12.41 -2.33
C SER A 346 17.81 13.76 -3.03
N ASP A 347 16.59 14.32 -2.94
CA ASP A 347 16.20 15.54 -3.67
C ASP A 347 16.34 15.36 -5.19
N GLU A 348 15.94 14.18 -5.70
CA GLU A 348 16.03 13.81 -7.11
C GLU A 348 14.70 13.37 -7.72
N TRP A 349 14.55 13.67 -9.00
CA TRP A 349 13.40 13.28 -9.82
C TRP A 349 13.76 12.12 -10.73
N THR A 350 12.88 11.12 -10.79
CA THR A 350 12.97 9.99 -11.70
C THR A 350 11.66 9.79 -12.44
N GLU A 351 11.73 9.28 -13.67
CA GLU A 351 10.54 8.96 -14.46
C GLU A 351 10.00 7.58 -14.06
N GLY A 352 8.71 7.53 -13.73
CA GLY A 352 7.99 6.32 -13.35
C GLY A 352 7.40 5.58 -14.55
N CYS A 353 6.71 4.47 -14.29
CA CYS A 353 5.94 3.78 -15.34
C CYS A 353 4.68 4.59 -15.70
N PRO A 354 4.35 4.77 -16.98
CA PRO A 354 3.17 5.51 -17.39
C PRO A 354 1.89 4.78 -16.98
N MET A 355 0.86 5.55 -16.63
CA MET A 355 -0.48 5.06 -16.31
C MET A 355 -1.12 4.36 -17.53
N ILE A 356 -2.15 3.54 -17.30
CA ILE A 356 -2.92 2.90 -18.38
C ILE A 356 -3.71 3.96 -19.15
N THR A 357 -4.32 4.91 -18.43
CA THR A 357 -5.16 5.95 -19.02
C THR A 357 -4.60 7.33 -18.70
N ALA A 358 -4.33 8.10 -19.76
CA ALA A 358 -3.95 9.51 -19.64
C ALA A 358 -5.11 10.35 -19.11
N ARG A 359 -4.90 11.11 -18.03
CA ARG A 359 -5.98 11.81 -17.31
C ARG A 359 -5.50 13.04 -16.55
N TYR A 360 -6.42 13.98 -16.30
CA TYR A 360 -6.19 15.20 -15.52
C TYR A 360 -7.36 15.52 -14.59
N TYR A 361 -7.12 16.31 -13.53
CA TYR A 361 -8.07 16.52 -12.42
C TYR A 361 -8.58 15.21 -11.79
N HIS A 362 -7.77 14.15 -11.82
CA HIS A 362 -8.02 12.90 -11.11
C HIS A 362 -7.57 12.99 -9.65
N CYS A 363 -7.95 12.01 -8.85
CA CYS A 363 -7.43 11.82 -7.50
C CYS A 363 -6.30 10.79 -7.50
N SER A 364 -5.28 10.96 -6.67
CA SER A 364 -4.29 9.94 -6.38
C SER A 364 -4.16 9.72 -4.87
N VAL A 365 -4.10 8.48 -4.43
CA VAL A 365 -3.94 8.12 -3.01
C VAL A 365 -3.04 6.91 -2.84
N ALA A 366 -2.29 6.85 -1.75
CA ALA A 366 -1.53 5.67 -1.38
C ALA A 366 -2.35 4.77 -0.45
N LEU A 367 -2.45 3.48 -0.77
CA LEU A 367 -3.17 2.48 0.01
C LEU A 367 -2.48 1.12 -0.11
N ARG A 368 -2.23 0.45 1.03
CA ARG A 368 -1.60 -0.88 1.11
C ARG A 368 -0.30 -1.01 0.28
N GLY A 369 0.55 0.02 0.32
CA GLY A 369 1.82 0.01 -0.41
C GLY A 369 1.71 0.27 -1.92
N CYS A 370 0.53 0.62 -2.42
CA CYS A 370 0.26 0.90 -3.84
C CYS A 370 -0.27 2.32 -4.03
N ILE A 371 -0.11 2.88 -5.23
CA ILE A 371 -0.73 4.16 -5.61
C ILE A 371 -2.01 3.89 -6.40
N TYR A 372 -3.13 4.43 -5.98
CA TYR A 372 -4.40 4.37 -6.71
C TYR A 372 -4.65 5.70 -7.40
N VAL A 373 -5.05 5.63 -8.67
CA VAL A 373 -5.43 6.76 -9.51
C VAL A 373 -6.89 6.59 -9.91
N ILE A 374 -7.69 7.60 -9.60
CA ILE A 374 -9.15 7.49 -9.56
C ILE A 374 -9.80 8.64 -10.34
N GLY A 375 -10.65 8.30 -11.31
CA GLY A 375 -11.49 9.27 -12.01
C GLY A 375 -10.71 10.27 -12.87
N GLY A 376 -11.14 11.53 -12.88
CA GLY A 376 -10.55 12.59 -13.69
C GLY A 376 -11.09 12.63 -15.12
N TYR A 377 -10.55 13.54 -15.92
CA TYR A 377 -10.98 13.78 -17.31
C TYR A 377 -9.97 13.18 -18.28
N THR A 378 -10.50 12.54 -19.33
CA THR A 378 -9.74 12.06 -20.49
C THR A 378 -10.18 12.82 -21.74
N THR A 379 -11.48 12.76 -22.07
CA THR A 379 -12.09 13.47 -23.20
C THR A 379 -13.50 14.00 -22.84
N GLY A 380 -13.59 15.26 -22.45
CA GLY A 380 -14.86 15.97 -22.25
C GLY A 380 -15.61 15.64 -20.95
N ALA A 381 -15.96 14.37 -20.70
CA ALA A 381 -16.60 13.92 -19.46
C ALA A 381 -15.60 13.16 -18.56
N PRO A 382 -15.80 13.16 -17.22
CA PRO A 382 -14.95 12.39 -16.34
C PRO A 382 -15.11 10.88 -16.53
N THR A 383 -14.01 10.16 -16.43
CA THR A 383 -13.99 8.69 -16.49
C THR A 383 -14.37 8.06 -15.15
N GLN A 384 -14.92 6.85 -15.20
CA GLN A 384 -15.15 5.99 -14.03
C GLN A 384 -13.93 5.12 -13.70
N GLU A 385 -12.99 5.01 -14.64
CA GLU A 385 -11.85 4.11 -14.55
C GLU A 385 -10.99 4.40 -13.33
N THR A 386 -10.66 3.33 -12.62
CA THR A 386 -9.71 3.33 -11.51
C THR A 386 -8.59 2.34 -11.79
N GLU A 387 -7.37 2.75 -11.50
CA GLU A 387 -6.18 1.93 -11.68
C GLU A 387 -5.27 2.06 -10.46
N PHE A 388 -4.42 1.07 -10.22
CA PHE A 388 -3.38 1.17 -9.21
C PHE A 388 -2.01 0.75 -9.75
N TYR A 389 -0.98 1.38 -9.22
CA TYR A 389 0.41 1.06 -9.44
C TYR A 389 0.91 0.18 -8.31
N ASP A 390 1.49 -0.95 -8.70
CA ASP A 390 2.25 -1.82 -7.81
C ASP A 390 3.75 -1.51 -8.00
N PRO A 391 4.42 -0.87 -7.02
CA PRO A 391 5.83 -0.52 -7.12
C PRO A 391 6.75 -1.74 -7.24
N LEU A 392 6.36 -2.89 -6.68
CA LEU A 392 7.15 -4.11 -6.73
C LEU A 392 7.12 -4.71 -8.14
N LYS A 393 5.95 -4.67 -8.79
CA LYS A 393 5.80 -5.15 -10.17
C LYS A 393 6.14 -4.08 -11.22
N ARG A 394 6.34 -2.84 -10.79
CA ARG A 394 6.58 -1.66 -11.64
C ARG A 394 5.57 -1.57 -12.78
N ARG A 395 4.28 -1.76 -12.46
CA ARG A 395 3.21 -1.81 -13.44
C ARG A 395 1.88 -1.33 -12.87
N TRP A 396 1.10 -0.69 -13.74
CA TRP A 396 -0.28 -0.30 -13.47
C TRP A 396 -1.26 -1.43 -13.79
N PHE A 397 -2.31 -1.55 -12.97
CA PHE A 397 -3.35 -2.55 -13.07
C PHE A 397 -4.73 -1.89 -12.98
N PRO A 398 -5.69 -2.27 -13.83
CA PRO A 398 -7.06 -1.82 -13.68
C PRO A 398 -7.72 -2.48 -12.46
N VAL A 399 -8.57 -1.73 -11.77
CA VAL A 399 -9.46 -2.22 -10.70
C VAL A 399 -10.91 -1.87 -11.03
N ALA A 400 -11.85 -2.21 -10.15
CA ALA A 400 -13.25 -1.90 -10.37
C ALA A 400 -13.48 -0.41 -10.62
N ASP A 401 -14.37 -0.13 -11.56
CA ASP A 401 -14.75 1.22 -11.94
C ASP A 401 -15.61 1.88 -10.86
N MET A 402 -15.45 3.18 -10.69
CA MET A 402 -16.30 3.98 -9.82
C MET A 402 -17.75 3.91 -10.27
N ILE A 403 -18.69 4.06 -9.33
CA ILE A 403 -20.12 4.11 -9.62
C ILE A 403 -20.45 5.33 -10.49
N GLN A 404 -19.83 6.48 -10.19
CA GLN A 404 -19.94 7.69 -10.98
C GLN A 404 -18.56 8.28 -11.26
N GLY A 405 -18.28 8.53 -12.53
CA GLY A 405 -17.09 9.23 -12.99
C GLY A 405 -17.11 10.66 -12.47
N VAL A 406 -16.08 11.04 -11.72
CA VAL A 406 -15.92 12.38 -11.14
C VAL A 406 -14.53 12.92 -11.46
N GLY A 407 -14.46 14.22 -11.74
CA GLY A 407 -13.20 14.96 -11.89
C GLY A 407 -13.19 16.19 -11.01
N ASN A 408 -12.01 16.66 -10.63
CA ASN A 408 -11.82 17.68 -9.59
C ASN A 408 -12.48 17.30 -8.25
N ALA A 409 -12.53 16.00 -7.98
CA ALA A 409 -12.91 15.47 -6.68
C ALA A 409 -11.69 15.49 -5.74
N THR A 410 -11.92 15.15 -4.48
CA THR A 410 -10.84 14.87 -3.53
C THR A 410 -10.99 13.46 -3.00
N ALA A 411 -9.86 12.82 -2.69
CA ALA A 411 -9.85 11.49 -2.11
C ALA A 411 -8.89 11.40 -0.92
N CYS A 412 -9.22 10.57 0.05
CA CYS A 412 -8.30 10.19 1.11
C CYS A 412 -8.57 8.76 1.59
N VAL A 413 -7.61 8.21 2.33
CA VAL A 413 -7.70 6.87 2.89
C VAL A 413 -8.09 6.94 4.37
N VAL A 414 -9.15 6.23 4.74
CA VAL A 414 -9.57 6.10 6.14
C VAL A 414 -9.92 4.64 6.40
N ASN A 415 -9.37 4.04 7.46
CA ASN A 415 -9.61 2.65 7.84
C ASN A 415 -9.45 1.67 6.67
N ASP A 416 -8.34 1.80 5.92
CA ASP A 416 -7.97 0.92 4.81
C ASP A 416 -8.99 0.91 3.64
N ARG A 417 -9.72 2.02 3.48
CA ARG A 417 -10.67 2.26 2.39
C ARG A 417 -10.40 3.62 1.77
N VAL A 418 -10.61 3.73 0.47
CA VAL A 418 -10.54 5.03 -0.22
C VAL A 418 -11.91 5.68 -0.19
N TYR A 419 -11.99 6.92 0.26
CA TYR A 419 -13.18 7.75 0.16
C TYR A 419 -12.95 8.81 -0.90
N VAL A 420 -13.84 8.89 -1.88
CA VAL A 420 -13.87 9.93 -2.91
C VAL A 420 -15.07 10.81 -2.65
N THR A 421 -14.82 12.10 -2.48
CA THR A 421 -15.84 13.08 -2.12
C THR A 421 -15.89 14.24 -3.10
N GLY A 422 -17.10 14.68 -3.42
CA GLY A 422 -17.33 15.85 -4.25
C GLY A 422 -16.96 15.64 -5.72
N GLY A 423 -16.52 16.74 -6.35
CA GLY A 423 -16.12 16.78 -7.74
C GLY A 423 -17.28 17.00 -8.70
N HIS A 424 -16.93 17.05 -9.98
CA HIS A 424 -17.83 17.32 -11.08
C HIS A 424 -18.07 16.08 -11.93
N TYR A 425 -19.28 15.97 -12.46
CA TYR A 425 -19.67 14.96 -13.43
C TYR A 425 -20.48 15.58 -14.59
N GLY A 426 -20.70 14.79 -15.64
CA GLY A 426 -21.36 15.24 -16.87
C GLY A 426 -20.39 15.89 -17.86
N TYR A 427 -20.90 16.23 -19.04
CA TYR A 427 -20.09 16.80 -20.12
C TYR A 427 -19.53 18.18 -19.70
N ARG A 428 -18.20 18.31 -19.66
CA ARG A 428 -17.50 19.51 -19.16
C ARG A 428 -17.81 19.87 -17.70
N GLY A 429 -18.22 18.91 -16.88
CA GLY A 429 -18.38 19.12 -15.43
C GLY A 429 -19.53 20.03 -15.03
N THR A 430 -20.67 19.94 -15.71
CA THR A 430 -21.85 20.80 -15.46
C THR A 430 -22.56 20.54 -14.13
N CYS A 431 -22.28 19.42 -13.47
CA CYS A 431 -22.99 18.99 -12.27
C CYS A 431 -22.01 18.62 -11.16
N THR A 432 -22.37 18.97 -9.92
CA THR A 432 -21.59 18.60 -8.73
C THR A 432 -22.09 17.31 -8.14
N TYR A 433 -21.18 16.41 -7.76
CA TYR A 433 -21.53 15.12 -7.20
C TYR A 433 -21.54 15.19 -5.67
N GLU A 434 -22.71 14.95 -5.06
CA GLU A 434 -22.90 15.07 -3.61
C GLU A 434 -22.64 13.79 -2.82
N LYS A 435 -22.63 12.64 -3.49
CA LYS A 435 -22.49 11.33 -2.83
C LYS A 435 -21.02 10.99 -2.65
N ILE A 436 -20.71 10.31 -1.55
CA ILE A 436 -19.36 9.85 -1.25
C ILE A 436 -19.23 8.39 -1.66
N GLN A 437 -18.29 8.13 -2.56
CA GLN A 437 -17.99 6.81 -3.08
C GLN A 437 -16.82 6.23 -2.29
N THR A 438 -16.96 4.99 -1.86
CA THR A 438 -15.97 4.29 -1.06
C THR A 438 -15.52 3.02 -1.76
N TYR A 439 -14.22 2.89 -1.97
CA TYR A 439 -13.60 1.72 -2.56
C TYR A 439 -13.05 0.79 -1.49
N ARG A 440 -13.35 -0.50 -1.66
CA ARG A 440 -12.86 -1.58 -0.82
C ARG A 440 -11.85 -2.43 -1.59
N PRO A 441 -10.54 -2.34 -1.27
CA PRO A 441 -9.51 -3.08 -2.00
C PRO A 441 -9.55 -4.59 -1.75
N ASP A 442 -10.16 -5.04 -0.66
CA ASP A 442 -10.25 -6.47 -0.28
C ASP A 442 -11.21 -7.26 -1.18
N ILE A 443 -12.28 -6.63 -1.64
CA ILE A 443 -13.29 -7.23 -2.52
C ILE A 443 -13.27 -6.64 -3.94
N ASN A 444 -12.46 -5.60 -4.17
CA ASN A 444 -12.40 -4.86 -5.43
C ASN A 444 -13.78 -4.32 -5.87
N GLU A 445 -14.46 -3.58 -4.99
CA GLU A 445 -15.78 -3.02 -5.27
C GLU A 445 -15.92 -1.58 -4.75
N TRP A 446 -16.73 -0.79 -5.46
CA TRP A 446 -17.16 0.55 -5.05
C TRP A 446 -18.57 0.51 -4.44
N SER A 447 -18.78 1.34 -3.44
CA SER A 447 -20.07 1.50 -2.76
C SER A 447 -20.34 2.98 -2.46
N ILE A 448 -21.60 3.35 -2.26
CA ILE A 448 -21.96 4.69 -1.78
C ILE A 448 -22.13 4.59 -0.25
N THR A 449 -21.36 5.39 0.49
CA THR A 449 -21.42 5.37 1.96
C THR A 449 -22.39 6.40 2.49
N THR A 450 -22.22 7.67 2.11
CA THR A 450 -23.01 8.77 2.67
C THR A 450 -23.13 9.90 1.66
N ILE A 451 -23.83 10.98 2.03
CA ILE A 451 -23.98 12.20 1.24
C ILE A 451 -23.23 13.32 1.95
N CYS A 452 -22.41 14.05 1.20
CA CYS A 452 -21.71 15.22 1.69
C CYS A 452 -22.73 16.33 1.99
N PRO A 453 -22.77 16.89 3.22
CA PRO A 453 -23.73 17.94 3.58
C PRO A 453 -23.55 19.22 2.75
N HIS A 454 -22.31 19.52 2.35
CA HIS A 454 -21.94 20.70 1.59
C HIS A 454 -21.09 20.29 0.37
N PRO A 455 -21.70 19.79 -0.72
CA PRO A 455 -20.99 19.26 -1.88
C PRO A 455 -20.51 20.40 -2.77
N GLU A 456 -19.50 21.12 -2.33
CA GLU A 456 -19.00 22.32 -2.99
C GLU A 456 -17.79 22.07 -3.88
N TYR A 457 -17.52 23.05 -4.75
CA TYR A 457 -16.35 23.03 -5.61
C TYR A 457 -15.06 23.29 -4.81
N GLY A 458 -14.00 22.54 -5.13
CA GLY A 458 -12.65 22.80 -4.63
C GLY A 458 -12.40 22.38 -3.18
N LEU A 459 -13.18 21.42 -2.68
CA LEU A 459 -13.00 20.80 -1.37
C LEU A 459 -11.73 19.93 -1.34
N CYS A 460 -11.13 19.82 -0.16
CA CYS A 460 -10.03 18.93 0.14
C CYS A 460 -10.42 17.97 1.25
N SER A 461 -10.12 16.69 1.06
CA SER A 461 -10.34 15.63 2.04
C SER A 461 -9.03 15.24 2.68
N VAL A 462 -8.99 15.20 4.00
CA VAL A 462 -7.83 14.75 4.75
C VAL A 462 -8.24 13.76 5.83
N SER A 463 -7.46 12.71 5.99
CA SER A 463 -7.64 11.71 7.03
C SER A 463 -6.89 12.12 8.29
N LEU A 464 -7.58 12.15 9.43
CA LEU A 464 -6.95 12.36 10.73
C LEU A 464 -7.69 11.56 11.81
N ASN A 465 -6.96 10.81 12.64
CA ASN A 465 -7.53 10.00 13.73
C ASN A 465 -8.69 9.09 13.30
N ASN A 466 -8.51 8.37 12.18
CA ASN A 466 -9.52 7.48 11.57
C ASN A 466 -10.84 8.18 11.18
N LYS A 467 -10.81 9.50 10.98
CA LYS A 467 -11.95 10.29 10.52
C LYS A 467 -11.59 11.04 9.25
N LEU A 468 -12.63 11.31 8.46
CA LEU A 468 -12.57 12.09 7.24
C LEU A 468 -12.89 13.54 7.57
N TYR A 469 -12.00 14.45 7.21
CA TYR A 469 -12.25 15.90 7.31
C TYR A 469 -12.33 16.50 5.92
N LEU A 470 -13.38 17.29 5.68
CA LEU A 470 -13.55 18.10 4.49
C LEU A 470 -13.27 19.56 4.83
N VAL A 471 -12.31 20.15 4.12
CA VAL A 471 -11.85 21.53 4.32
C VAL A 471 -11.77 22.26 2.98
N GLY A 472 -11.97 23.59 3.01
CA GLY A 472 -11.84 24.45 1.83
C GLY A 472 -13.12 24.52 0.99
N GLY A 473 -12.94 24.81 -0.29
CA GLY A 473 -14.01 25.03 -1.25
C GLY A 473 -14.63 26.43 -1.19
N GLN A 474 -15.90 26.52 -1.59
CA GLN A 474 -16.67 27.78 -1.60
C GLN A 474 -17.16 28.22 -0.21
N THR A 475 -16.90 27.39 0.81
CA THR A 475 -17.28 27.61 2.20
C THR A 475 -16.06 27.83 3.08
N THR A 476 -16.36 28.33 4.27
CA THR A 476 -15.45 28.31 5.40
C THR A 476 -15.76 27.15 6.33
N ILE A 477 -16.69 26.27 5.99
CA ILE A 477 -17.18 25.22 6.88
C ILE A 477 -16.18 24.07 6.83
N THR A 478 -15.84 23.54 7.99
CA THR A 478 -15.08 22.29 8.10
C THR A 478 -16.05 21.22 8.55
N ASP A 479 -16.18 20.14 7.80
CA ASP A 479 -17.03 19.01 8.17
C ASP A 479 -16.17 17.78 8.50
N CYS A 480 -16.53 17.08 9.57
CA CYS A 480 -15.90 15.83 9.98
C CYS A 480 -16.91 14.70 9.85
N TYR A 481 -16.55 13.66 9.13
CA TYR A 481 -17.29 12.41 9.04
C TYR A 481 -16.60 11.33 9.86
N ASP A 482 -17.37 10.66 10.71
CA ASP A 482 -16.94 9.53 11.53
C ASP A 482 -17.46 8.23 10.91
N PRO A 483 -16.60 7.43 10.22
CA PRO A 483 -17.04 6.22 9.53
C PRO A 483 -17.53 5.11 10.46
N GLU A 484 -17.14 5.12 11.74
CA GLU A 484 -17.60 4.11 12.71
C GLU A 484 -19.03 4.37 13.17
N ARG A 485 -19.41 5.64 13.25
CA ARG A 485 -20.74 6.08 13.71
C ARG A 485 -21.69 6.45 12.57
N ASP A 486 -21.17 6.58 11.36
CA ASP A 486 -21.88 7.09 10.19
C ASP A 486 -22.52 8.47 10.45
N GLU A 487 -21.78 9.35 11.12
CA GLU A 487 -22.25 10.68 11.52
C GLU A 487 -21.38 11.80 10.96
N TRP A 488 -22.04 12.84 10.46
CA TRP A 488 -21.42 14.12 10.13
C TRP A 488 -21.46 15.09 11.31
N ARG A 489 -20.35 15.79 11.52
CA ARG A 489 -20.24 16.85 12.53
C ARG A 489 -19.56 18.06 11.94
N GLN A 490 -20.24 19.19 12.02
CA GLN A 490 -19.65 20.46 11.67
C GLN A 490 -18.61 20.85 12.73
N MET A 491 -17.41 21.18 12.26
CA MET A 491 -16.28 21.61 13.05
C MET A 491 -16.08 23.12 12.93
N CYS A 492 -15.02 23.65 13.53
CA CYS A 492 -14.70 25.08 13.47
C CYS A 492 -14.51 25.55 12.02
N ALA A 493 -15.05 26.73 11.73
CA ALA A 493 -14.92 27.35 10.42
C ALA A 493 -13.51 27.87 10.16
N MET A 494 -13.06 27.77 8.92
CA MET A 494 -11.89 28.47 8.39
C MET A 494 -12.09 29.99 8.50
N LYS A 495 -11.00 30.74 8.66
CA LYS A 495 -11.04 32.21 8.70
C LYS A 495 -11.45 32.81 7.35
N GLU A 496 -11.04 32.17 6.26
CA GLU A 496 -11.23 32.62 4.89
C GLU A 496 -11.63 31.42 4.03
N ARG A 497 -12.38 31.69 2.95
CA ARG A 497 -12.71 30.69 1.93
C ARG A 497 -11.48 30.43 1.07
N ARG A 498 -11.18 29.17 0.77
CA ARG A 498 -10.05 28.75 -0.05
C ARG A 498 -10.48 27.63 -0.97
N MET A 499 -10.43 27.89 -2.27
CA MET A 499 -10.76 26.91 -3.30
C MET A 499 -9.47 26.36 -3.88
N GLU A 500 -9.47 25.10 -4.29
CA GLU A 500 -8.32 24.46 -4.97
C GLU A 500 -7.02 24.50 -4.16
N CYS A 501 -7.16 24.50 -2.84
CA CYS A 501 -6.06 24.35 -1.92
C CYS A 501 -5.55 22.90 -1.91
N GLY A 502 -4.37 22.68 -1.34
CA GLY A 502 -3.94 21.36 -0.90
C GLY A 502 -4.04 21.27 0.61
N SER A 503 -4.35 20.09 1.13
CA SER A 503 -4.39 19.85 2.57
C SER A 503 -3.61 18.59 2.95
N ALA A 504 -3.01 18.64 4.14
CA ALA A 504 -2.28 17.51 4.70
C ALA A 504 -2.39 17.51 6.24
N ALA A 505 -2.23 16.34 6.85
CA ALA A 505 -2.27 16.18 8.30
C ALA A 505 -0.88 15.92 8.85
N ILE A 506 -0.40 16.79 9.74
CA ILE A 506 0.90 16.64 10.43
C ILE A 506 0.69 16.81 11.94
N ASN A 507 1.24 15.90 12.74
CA ASN A 507 1.25 16.01 14.21
C ASN A 507 -0.12 16.33 14.83
N GLY A 508 -1.18 15.66 14.35
CA GLY A 508 -2.54 15.86 14.86
C GLY A 508 -3.23 17.15 14.39
N CYS A 509 -2.60 17.92 13.50
CA CYS A 509 -3.14 19.17 12.95
C CYS A 509 -3.39 19.02 11.45
N ILE A 510 -4.46 19.64 10.95
CA ILE A 510 -4.70 19.80 9.52
C ILE A 510 -4.09 21.11 9.07
N TYR A 511 -3.29 21.04 8.01
CA TYR A 511 -2.68 22.17 7.33
C TYR A 511 -3.31 22.30 5.96
N VAL A 512 -3.66 23.53 5.61
CA VAL A 512 -4.21 23.87 4.29
C VAL A 512 -3.27 24.91 3.67
N ALA A 513 -2.79 24.64 2.46
CA ALA A 513 -1.92 25.53 1.69
C ALA A 513 -2.55 25.87 0.34
N ASP A 514 -2.38 27.11 -0.10
CA ASP A 514 -2.97 27.66 -1.34
C ASP A 514 -2.13 28.84 -1.83
N VAL A 515 -1.98 28.99 -3.15
CA VAL A 515 -1.17 30.02 -3.81
C VAL A 515 -1.95 31.33 -3.83
N ARG A 516 -1.53 32.29 -2.99
CA ARG A 516 -2.10 33.65 -3.00
C ARG A 516 -1.20 34.64 -3.75
N PRO A 517 -1.77 35.52 -4.59
CA PRO A 517 -1.08 36.74 -4.99
C PRO A 517 -0.97 37.69 -3.78
N LEU A 518 0.25 38.10 -3.43
CA LEU A 518 0.42 39.34 -2.66
C LEU A 518 0.12 40.50 -3.59
N LEU A 519 -0.96 41.22 -3.33
CA LEU A 519 -1.07 42.61 -3.79
C LEU A 519 0.13 43.35 -3.16
N PHE A 520 0.95 43.97 -4.00
CA PHE A 520 2.17 44.75 -3.69
C PHE A 520 3.53 44.04 -3.87
N GLY A 521 4.06 44.18 -5.09
CA GLY A 521 5.39 44.78 -5.32
C GLY A 521 6.65 44.01 -4.95
N SER A 522 6.56 42.76 -4.50
CA SER A 522 7.73 41.90 -4.28
C SER A 522 7.74 40.77 -5.30
N SER A 523 8.84 40.63 -6.04
CA SER A 523 9.08 39.57 -7.03
C SER A 523 9.42 38.22 -6.38
N GLN A 524 8.97 37.99 -5.14
CA GLN A 524 9.17 36.77 -4.37
C GLN A 524 7.81 36.29 -3.86
N ILE A 525 7.44 35.06 -4.20
CA ILE A 525 6.29 34.36 -3.62
C ILE A 525 6.66 34.03 -2.16
N MET A 526 6.12 34.77 -1.19
CA MET A 526 6.32 34.43 0.22
C MET A 526 5.31 33.37 0.66
N LEU A 527 5.78 32.12 0.77
CA LEU A 527 5.04 30.97 1.32
C LEU A 527 4.70 31.10 2.82
N GLU A 528 5.33 32.05 3.53
CA GLU A 528 5.17 32.26 4.97
C GLU A 528 3.72 32.57 5.42
N ASN A 529 2.85 33.02 4.50
CA ASN A 529 1.44 33.34 4.79
C ASN A 529 0.44 32.32 4.22
N MET A 530 0.89 31.14 3.75
CA MET A 530 0.07 30.17 3.03
C MET A 530 -0.44 29.01 3.89
N ILE A 531 0.14 28.74 5.05
CA ILE A 531 -0.28 27.63 5.92
C ILE A 531 -1.24 28.14 7.01
N ILE A 532 -2.50 27.71 6.97
CA ILE A 532 -3.41 27.85 8.12
C ILE A 532 -3.36 26.56 8.94
N ARG A 533 -2.92 26.69 10.20
CA ARG A 533 -2.88 25.58 11.17
C ARG A 533 -4.22 25.50 11.90
N PHE A 534 -4.87 24.33 11.86
CA PHE A 534 -6.05 24.03 12.67
C PHE A 534 -5.68 23.12 13.84
N TRP A 535 -6.03 23.55 15.07
CA TRP A 535 -5.96 22.72 16.28
C TRP A 535 -7.33 22.09 16.55
N PHE A 536 -7.38 20.77 16.68
CA PHE A 536 -8.54 20.06 17.23
C PHE A 536 -8.14 19.45 18.57
N HIS A 537 -8.37 20.16 19.67
CA HIS A 537 -8.19 19.55 20.99
C HIS A 537 -9.40 18.65 21.28
N ILE A 538 -9.26 17.34 21.08
CA ILE A 538 -10.23 16.36 21.58
C ILE A 538 -9.88 16.12 23.06
N SER A 539 -10.33 17.01 23.96
CA SER A 539 -10.33 16.71 25.38
C SER A 539 -11.72 16.21 25.79
N SER A 540 -11.79 14.98 26.29
CA SER A 540 -12.99 14.46 26.94
C SER A 540 -13.10 15.06 28.34
N LYS A 541 -13.41 16.36 28.47
CA LYS A 541 -13.97 16.94 29.70
C LYS A 541 -14.43 18.38 29.47
N ARG A 542 -15.68 18.61 29.89
CA ARG A 542 -16.48 19.83 30.01
C ARG A 542 -15.74 21.18 29.90
N GLU A 543 -16.34 22.03 29.06
CA GLU A 543 -16.52 23.48 29.21
C GLU A 543 -15.34 24.29 29.77
N THR A 544 -14.67 25.06 28.90
CA THR A 544 -14.68 26.53 29.00
C THR A 544 -14.07 27.15 27.74
N ASN A 545 -14.78 28.14 27.21
CA ASN A 545 -14.41 28.97 26.07
C ASN A 545 -13.13 29.78 26.36
N GLN A 546 -12.08 29.51 25.58
CA GLN A 546 -11.16 30.48 24.97
C GLN A 546 -10.00 29.68 24.36
N GLN A 547 -10.00 29.50 23.04
CA GLN A 547 -8.82 29.02 22.32
C GLN A 547 -8.13 30.22 21.69
N GLU A 548 -6.98 30.59 22.25
CA GLU A 548 -6.09 31.61 21.70
C GLU A 548 -5.45 31.10 20.41
N PHE A 549 -5.62 31.86 19.33
CA PHE A 549 -4.98 31.60 18.04
C PHE A 549 -3.61 32.28 18.01
N PHE A 550 -2.53 31.52 18.11
CA PHE A 550 -1.20 32.05 17.82
C PHE A 550 -0.98 32.11 16.30
N ILE A 551 -1.00 33.33 15.75
CA ILE A 551 -0.36 33.67 14.47
C ILE A 551 1.06 34.09 14.84
N PHE A 552 2.10 33.46 14.28
CA PHE A 552 3.41 34.12 14.23
C PHE A 552 3.31 35.25 13.21
N SER A 553 2.93 36.45 13.65
CA SER A 553 3.11 37.67 12.89
C SER A 553 4.36 38.36 13.41
N SER A 554 5.43 38.38 12.62
CA SER A 554 6.46 39.39 12.82
C SER A 554 6.05 40.65 12.05
N VAL A 555 5.71 41.69 12.83
CA VAL A 555 5.87 43.12 12.55
C VAL A 555 4.66 43.91 12.02
N ASN A 556 4.24 44.82 12.91
CA ASN A 556 3.65 46.16 12.76
C ASN A 556 2.30 46.36 12.06
N HIS A 557 1.35 46.82 12.88
CA HIS A 557 0.30 47.81 12.62
C HIS A 557 0.02 48.16 11.15
N LEU A 558 -1.19 47.86 10.68
CA LEU A 558 -2.12 48.90 10.18
C LEU A 558 -3.51 48.31 9.90
N ASN A 559 -4.52 48.98 10.44
CA ASN A 559 -5.94 48.77 10.17
C ASN A 559 -6.26 48.99 8.68
N CYS A 560 -7.30 48.31 8.18
CA CYS A 560 -8.52 48.92 7.61
C CYS A 560 -9.12 48.28 6.32
N TYR A 561 -10.46 48.25 6.35
CA TYR A 561 -11.48 48.29 5.28
C TYR A 561 -11.91 47.02 4.51
N HIS A 562 -13.10 46.54 4.91
CA HIS A 562 -14.11 45.90 4.07
C HIS A 562 -14.64 46.88 3.01
N GLU A 563 -14.80 46.42 1.75
CA GLU A 563 -16.04 46.43 0.95
C GLU A 563 -15.74 46.24 -0.56
N ASN A 564 -16.69 45.57 -1.23
CA ASN A 564 -16.88 45.48 -2.70
C ASN A 564 -16.10 44.42 -3.50
N LEU A 565 -16.61 43.18 -3.50
CA LEU A 565 -16.51 42.26 -4.64
C LEU A 565 -17.88 41.60 -4.91
N ARG A 566 -18.78 42.36 -5.55
CA ARG A 566 -19.92 41.80 -6.31
C ARG A 566 -19.80 42.31 -7.73
N ARG A 567 -19.81 41.37 -8.69
CA ARG A 567 -19.71 41.51 -10.16
C ARG A 567 -18.29 41.41 -10.73
N LEU A 568 -17.86 40.16 -10.96
CA LEU A 568 -16.98 39.79 -12.07
C LEU A 568 -17.40 38.38 -12.54
N ASP A 569 -17.34 38.16 -13.86
CA ASP A 569 -17.80 36.98 -14.60
C ASP A 569 -17.20 35.65 -14.07
N PRO A 570 -18.00 34.57 -13.92
CA PRO A 570 -17.50 33.27 -13.44
C PRO A 570 -16.63 32.49 -14.44
N ALA A 571 -16.38 33.02 -15.65
CA ALA A 571 -15.62 32.35 -16.70
C ALA A 571 -14.09 32.66 -16.72
N ILE A 572 -13.58 33.46 -15.77
CA ILE A 572 -12.16 33.93 -15.77
C ILE A 572 -11.48 33.70 -14.40
N TYR A 573 -11.74 32.57 -13.76
CA TYR A 573 -10.91 32.08 -12.64
C TYR A 573 -10.50 30.63 -12.92
N ASN A 574 -9.56 30.44 -13.85
CA ASN A 574 -8.81 29.18 -13.97
C ASN A 574 -7.54 29.32 -13.12
N SER A 575 -7.66 29.28 -11.80
CA SER A 575 -6.54 29.12 -10.87
C SER A 575 -6.54 27.66 -10.43
N LYS A 576 -5.50 26.90 -10.82
CA LYS A 576 -5.44 25.43 -10.73
C LYS A 576 -4.70 24.94 -9.47
N LEU A 577 -5.23 23.87 -8.88
CA LEU A 577 -4.79 23.12 -7.69
C LEU A 577 -3.30 23.22 -7.30
N VAL A 578 -3.09 23.55 -6.02
CA VAL A 578 -1.81 23.39 -5.31
C VAL A 578 -1.78 22.01 -4.66
N SER A 579 -0.73 21.25 -4.93
CA SER A 579 -0.55 19.91 -4.37
C SER A 579 0.28 19.96 -3.10
N VAL A 580 -0.28 19.49 -1.98
CA VAL A 580 0.33 19.57 -0.64
C VAL A 580 0.36 18.18 -0.02
N MET A 581 1.52 17.74 0.46
CA MET A 581 1.70 16.46 1.14
C MET A 581 2.50 16.61 2.43
N SER A 582 2.33 15.67 3.36
CA SER A 582 3.07 15.61 4.62
C SER A 582 3.82 14.29 4.74
N ILE A 583 5.11 14.36 5.08
CA ILE A 583 5.96 13.19 5.39
C ILE A 583 6.03 12.99 6.89
#